data_AF-A0A935WJW6-F1
#
_entry.id   AF-A0A935WJW6-F1
#
_cell.length_a   1.000
_cell.length_b   1.000
_cell.length_c   1.000
_cell.angle_alpha   90.00
_cell.angle_beta   90.00
_cell.angle_gamma   90.00
#
_symmetry.space_group_name_H-M   'P 1'
#
loop_
_entity.id
_entity.type
_entity.pdbx_description
1 polymer ?
#
loop_
_entity_poly.entity_id
_entity_poly.type
_entity_poly.pdbx_seq_one_letter_code
_entity_poly.pdbx_strand_id
1 'polypeptide(L)'
;MRIILDYSWNHTGVNFPAWRDLVAKQRQSAFADWYEVAQFDDPATPDTNEFRYKGWVGVKSLPEWKKIGRPEGKDHGAIEGNMPPGVHTLVYAVTKRWLDPNGDGDPSDGIDGFRLDVAEMVPLGFWREYRRFVRGINPEAFLVGEVWFEKWPLMYEPQPWLQGDIFDAVMNYRWFSVARRLFGPGEVPLTPSGFVKALDSIASGIPAAQLEDDDEPDSEPRHAEVLRPRCTTWGSSSTRSPRATSPPTSWAAPTRPRGRGPRSCWCTSSPGTAPPPSGTATKSACGAPTTPTSGSRWSGPTSPPRTR
;
A
#
# COMPACT_ATOMS: atom_id res chain seq x y z
N MET A 1 14.40 20.49 2.80
CA MET A 1 14.05 19.07 3.05
C MET A 1 12.65 19.06 3.62
N ARG A 2 11.75 18.21 3.11
CA ARG A 2 10.37 18.10 3.58
C ARG A 2 10.22 16.85 4.46
N ILE A 3 9.38 16.91 5.48
CA ILE A 3 9.10 15.84 6.45
C ILE A 3 7.66 15.38 6.29
N ILE A 4 7.47 14.10 5.99
CA ILE A 4 6.15 13.47 5.89
C ILE A 4 6.08 12.37 6.95
N LEU A 5 5.00 12.35 7.74
CA LEU A 5 4.77 11.32 8.74
C LEU A 5 3.74 10.29 8.27
N ASP A 6 3.92 9.06 8.73
CA ASP A 6 3.03 7.94 8.47
C ASP A 6 1.95 7.85 9.56
N TYR A 7 0.68 7.76 9.17
CA TYR A 7 -0.43 7.51 10.09
C TYR A 7 -1.41 6.48 9.58
N SER A 8 -1.87 5.66 10.52
CA SER A 8 -3.02 4.78 10.32
C SER A 8 -4.27 5.38 10.95
N TRP A 9 -5.16 5.88 10.09
CA TRP A 9 -6.53 6.26 10.47
C TRP A 9 -7.54 5.15 10.24
N ASN A 10 -7.07 3.94 9.93
CA ASN A 10 -7.90 2.75 9.76
C ASN A 10 -8.06 1.97 11.08
N HIS A 11 -6.98 1.84 11.84
CA HIS A 11 -6.90 1.00 13.02
C HIS A 11 -5.93 1.57 14.06
N THR A 12 -5.97 1.02 15.27
CA THR A 12 -5.01 1.34 16.35
C THR A 12 -4.29 0.08 16.81
N GLY A 13 -3.26 0.23 17.65
CA GLY A 13 -2.70 -0.89 18.39
C GLY A 13 -3.50 -1.20 19.66
N VAL A 14 -3.42 -2.44 20.15
CA VAL A 14 -4.10 -2.87 21.38
C VAL A 14 -3.65 -2.16 22.67
N ASN A 15 -2.55 -1.41 22.64
CA ASN A 15 -2.11 -0.59 23.77
C ASN A 15 -2.74 0.81 23.78
N PHE A 16 -3.49 1.17 22.74
CA PHE A 16 -4.11 2.49 22.63
C PHE A 16 -5.12 2.72 23.77
N PRO A 17 -5.11 3.87 24.47
CA PRO A 17 -5.92 4.08 25.66
C PRO A 17 -7.43 3.83 25.46
N ALA A 18 -8.00 4.31 24.36
CA ALA A 18 -9.43 4.09 24.06
C ALA A 18 -9.75 2.59 23.87
N TRP A 19 -8.82 1.84 23.27
CA TRP A 19 -9.00 0.39 23.10
C TRP A 19 -8.92 -0.35 24.44
N ARG A 20 -7.94 0.00 25.29
CA ARG A 20 -7.80 -0.60 26.63
C ARG A 20 -9.02 -0.34 27.50
N ASP A 21 -9.58 0.87 27.41
CA ASP A 21 -10.82 1.23 28.10
C ASP A 21 -12.02 0.41 27.59
N LEU A 22 -12.13 0.26 26.26
CA LEU A 22 -13.15 -0.60 25.65
C LEU A 22 -13.06 -2.05 26.14
N VAL A 23 -11.86 -2.64 26.14
CA VAL A 23 -11.67 -4.01 26.61
C VAL A 23 -12.06 -4.14 28.09
N ALA A 24 -11.70 -3.17 28.93
CA ALA A 24 -11.96 -3.21 30.37
C ALA A 24 -13.44 -2.99 30.73
N LYS A 25 -14.14 -2.10 30.00
CA LYS A 25 -15.50 -1.64 30.35
C LYS A 25 -16.59 -2.14 29.40
N GLN A 26 -16.22 -2.77 28.29
CA GLN A 26 -17.14 -3.31 27.28
C GLN A 26 -18.16 -2.24 26.86
N ARG A 27 -19.46 -2.54 26.90
CA ARG A 27 -20.55 -1.62 26.54
C ARG A 27 -20.58 -0.33 27.37
N GLN A 28 -19.95 -0.32 28.55
CA GLN A 28 -19.91 0.85 29.43
C GLN A 28 -18.74 1.79 29.09
N SER A 29 -17.87 1.43 28.14
CA SER A 29 -16.79 2.30 27.70
C SER A 29 -17.34 3.50 26.92
N ALA A 30 -16.80 4.69 27.18
CA ALA A 30 -17.07 5.88 26.38
C ALA A 30 -16.59 5.75 24.92
N PHE A 31 -15.75 4.74 24.65
CA PHE A 31 -15.18 4.44 23.34
C PHE A 31 -15.81 3.22 22.69
N ALA A 32 -16.92 2.68 23.24
CA ALA A 32 -17.59 1.49 22.70
C ALA A 32 -18.00 1.65 21.23
N ASP A 33 -18.40 2.87 20.83
CA ASP A 33 -18.79 3.18 19.45
C ASP A 33 -17.63 3.54 18.52
N TRP A 34 -16.39 3.57 19.02
CA TRP A 34 -15.22 3.92 18.20
C TRP A 34 -14.71 2.75 17.36
N TYR A 35 -15.06 1.51 17.70
CA TYR A 35 -14.50 0.31 17.10
C TYR A 35 -15.59 -0.57 16.48
N GLU A 36 -15.19 -1.37 15.50
CA GLU A 36 -16.05 -2.40 14.89
C GLU A 36 -16.18 -3.61 15.84
N VAL A 37 -17.02 -3.49 16.86
CA VAL A 37 -17.34 -4.59 17.80
C VAL A 37 -18.48 -5.44 17.23
N ALA A 38 -18.21 -6.72 17.00
CA ALA A 38 -19.19 -7.70 16.54
C ALA A 38 -20.00 -8.30 17.70
N GLN A 39 -19.36 -8.49 18.86
CA GLN A 39 -20.00 -8.98 20.07
C GLN A 39 -19.27 -8.45 21.29
N PHE A 40 -20.04 -7.96 22.27
CA PHE A 40 -19.53 -7.64 23.61
C PHE A 40 -19.61 -8.88 24.50
N ASP A 41 -18.71 -8.94 25.47
CA ASP A 41 -18.71 -9.98 26.50
C ASP A 41 -20.00 -9.94 27.33
N ASP A 42 -20.53 -11.10 27.70
CA ASP A 42 -21.71 -11.20 28.57
C ASP A 42 -21.28 -11.38 30.04
N PRO A 43 -21.55 -10.41 30.93
CA PRO A 43 -21.23 -10.53 32.35
C PRO A 43 -21.88 -11.74 33.05
N ALA A 44 -22.93 -12.33 32.46
CA ALA A 44 -23.59 -13.52 32.98
C ALA A 44 -22.82 -14.83 32.70
N THR A 45 -21.80 -14.80 31.84
CA THR A 45 -20.99 -15.98 31.46
C THR A 45 -19.50 -15.76 31.80
N PRO A 46 -19.13 -15.61 33.09
CA PRO A 46 -17.79 -15.18 33.50
C PRO A 46 -16.66 -16.17 33.17
N ASP A 47 -16.99 -17.43 32.90
CA ASP A 47 -16.04 -18.48 32.56
C ASP A 47 -15.73 -18.53 31.04
N THR A 48 -16.42 -17.72 30.25
CA THR A 48 -16.20 -17.59 28.81
C THR A 48 -15.95 -16.14 28.44
N ASN A 49 -15.34 -15.92 27.27
CA ASN A 49 -15.13 -14.59 26.73
C ASN A 49 -15.70 -14.55 25.31
N GLU A 50 -16.81 -13.86 25.13
CA GLU A 50 -17.49 -13.72 23.85
C GLU A 50 -17.13 -12.45 23.10
N PHE A 51 -16.19 -11.65 23.62
CA PHE A 51 -15.78 -10.40 23.00
C PHE A 51 -15.18 -10.63 21.62
N ARG A 52 -15.88 -10.16 20.59
CA ARG A 52 -15.47 -10.27 19.18
C ARG A 52 -15.51 -8.90 18.54
N TYR A 53 -14.44 -8.58 17.81
CA TYR A 53 -14.27 -7.32 17.10
C TYR A 53 -13.51 -7.53 15.80
N LYS A 54 -13.60 -6.56 14.90
CA LYS A 54 -12.86 -6.53 13.65
C LYS A 54 -11.46 -5.95 13.88
N GLY A 55 -10.45 -6.70 13.43
CA GLY A 55 -9.08 -6.20 13.32
C GLY A 55 -8.69 -6.15 11.85
N TRP A 56 -7.69 -5.33 11.53
CA TRP A 56 -7.24 -5.13 10.16
C TRP A 56 -6.87 -6.46 9.51
N VAL A 57 -7.56 -6.82 8.44
CA VAL A 57 -7.44 -8.13 7.74
C VAL A 57 -7.46 -9.35 8.68
N GLY A 58 -8.20 -9.24 9.79
CA GLY A 58 -8.32 -10.28 10.81
C GLY A 58 -7.25 -10.25 11.92
N VAL A 59 -6.25 -9.36 11.83
CA VAL A 59 -5.17 -9.23 12.81
C VAL A 59 -5.68 -8.59 14.09
N LYS A 60 -5.77 -9.38 15.17
CA LYS A 60 -6.37 -8.95 16.45
C LYS A 60 -5.55 -7.91 17.21
N SER A 61 -4.25 -7.77 16.94
CA SER A 61 -3.42 -6.71 17.53
C SER A 61 -3.67 -5.32 16.92
N LEU A 62 -4.49 -5.25 15.86
CA LEU A 62 -4.78 -4.04 15.10
C LEU A 62 -6.30 -3.80 15.01
N PRO A 63 -6.99 -3.52 16.14
CA PRO A 63 -8.41 -3.22 16.16
C PRO A 63 -8.78 -2.04 15.24
N GLU A 64 -9.74 -2.28 14.35
CA GLU A 64 -10.20 -1.26 13.40
C GLU A 64 -11.12 -0.25 14.08
N TRP A 65 -10.90 1.03 13.76
CA TRP A 65 -11.91 2.04 14.03
C TRP A 65 -13.18 1.76 13.21
N LYS A 66 -14.33 2.08 13.77
CA LYS A 66 -15.64 1.96 13.13
C LYS A 66 -15.77 2.91 11.94
N LYS A 67 -16.44 2.46 10.89
CA LYS A 67 -16.79 3.29 9.72
C LYS A 67 -18.30 3.40 9.64
N ILE A 68 -18.82 4.63 9.55
CA ILE A 68 -20.26 4.94 9.55
C ILE A 68 -20.71 5.38 8.15
N GLY A 69 -21.99 5.15 7.83
CA GLY A 69 -22.58 5.59 6.56
C GLY A 69 -22.08 4.84 5.31
N ARG A 70 -21.34 3.74 5.49
CA ARG A 70 -20.89 2.87 4.40
C ARG A 70 -21.97 1.86 3.98
N PRO A 71 -22.01 1.44 2.70
CA PRO A 71 -22.88 0.35 2.26
C PRO A 71 -22.56 -0.97 2.98
N GLU A 72 -23.60 -1.77 3.23
CA GLU A 72 -23.44 -3.09 3.84
C GLU A 72 -22.56 -4.01 2.98
N GLY A 73 -21.68 -4.77 3.64
CA GLY A 73 -20.76 -5.70 2.97
C GLY A 73 -19.61 -5.04 2.19
N LYS A 74 -19.43 -3.72 2.32
CA LYS A 74 -18.32 -2.99 1.69
C LYS A 74 -17.32 -2.52 2.75
N ASP A 75 -16.13 -3.12 2.71
CA ASP A 75 -15.07 -2.92 3.71
C ASP A 75 -13.83 -2.20 3.17
N HIS A 76 -13.65 -2.11 1.85
CA HIS A 76 -12.49 -1.51 1.22
C HIS A 76 -12.80 -1.01 -0.20
N GLY A 77 -12.00 -0.05 -0.67
CA GLY A 77 -12.14 0.63 -1.96
C GLY A 77 -12.73 2.03 -1.83
N ALA A 78 -13.12 2.60 -2.97
CA ALA A 78 -13.71 3.93 -3.07
C ALA A 78 -15.15 3.93 -2.52
N ILE A 79 -15.29 4.01 -1.19
CA ILE A 79 -16.57 3.90 -0.47
C ILE A 79 -16.90 5.22 0.23
N GLU A 80 -18.12 5.70 0.04
CA GLU A 80 -18.64 6.84 0.80
C GLU A 80 -18.99 6.47 2.24
N GLY A 81 -18.93 7.46 3.13
CA GLY A 81 -19.12 7.30 4.56
C GLY A 81 -18.23 8.23 5.36
N ASN A 82 -18.14 8.00 6.66
CA ASN A 82 -17.31 8.79 7.57
C ASN A 82 -16.84 7.95 8.78
N MET A 83 -16.16 8.58 9.72
CA MET A 83 -15.73 8.04 11.01
C MET A 83 -16.65 8.56 12.14
N PRO A 84 -16.74 7.84 13.28
CA PRO A 84 -17.45 8.34 14.45
C PRO A 84 -16.94 9.73 14.88
N PRO A 85 -17.82 10.64 15.35
CA PRO A 85 -17.42 12.00 15.73
C PRO A 85 -16.28 12.06 16.77
N GLY A 86 -16.26 11.11 17.71
CA GLY A 86 -15.17 11.01 18.70
C GLY A 86 -13.82 10.67 18.08
N VAL A 87 -13.80 9.74 17.13
CA VAL A 87 -12.58 9.39 16.36
C VAL A 87 -12.13 10.58 15.52
N HIS A 88 -13.06 11.25 14.85
CA HIS A 88 -12.80 12.43 14.03
C HIS A 88 -12.12 13.55 14.85
N THR A 89 -12.64 13.82 16.05
CA THR A 89 -12.09 14.81 16.99
C THR A 89 -10.65 14.47 17.39
N LEU A 90 -10.39 13.20 17.72
CA LEU A 90 -9.04 12.73 18.04
C LEU A 90 -8.07 12.90 16.86
N VAL A 91 -8.46 12.42 15.67
CA VAL A 91 -7.60 12.50 14.48
C VAL A 91 -7.21 13.95 14.19
N TYR A 92 -8.15 14.88 14.30
CA TYR A 92 -7.91 16.29 14.04
C TYR A 92 -6.99 16.91 15.09
N ALA A 93 -7.15 16.56 16.36
CA ALA A 93 -6.26 17.01 17.42
C ALA A 93 -4.82 16.50 17.20
N VAL A 94 -4.65 15.23 16.85
CA VAL A 94 -3.34 14.66 16.52
C VAL A 94 -2.74 15.34 15.30
N THR A 95 -3.52 15.48 14.23
CA THR A 95 -3.09 16.13 12.97
C THR A 95 -2.62 17.55 13.21
N LYS A 96 -3.39 18.35 13.96
CA LYS A 96 -3.00 19.72 14.32
C LYS A 96 -1.70 19.73 15.11
N ARG A 97 -1.54 18.83 16.10
CA ARG A 97 -0.33 18.77 16.92
C ARG A 97 0.95 18.52 16.13
N TRP A 98 0.88 17.95 14.94
CA TRP A 98 2.05 17.71 14.09
C TRP A 98 2.25 18.76 13.00
N LEU A 99 1.17 19.40 12.54
CA LEU A 99 1.27 20.52 11.59
C LEU A 99 1.59 21.85 12.27
N ASP A 100 1.20 22.01 13.54
CA ASP A 100 1.36 23.22 14.36
C ASP A 100 1.70 22.75 15.79
N PRO A 101 2.96 22.32 16.02
CA PRO A 101 3.37 21.67 17.26
C PRO A 101 3.38 22.58 18.48
N ASN A 102 3.54 23.89 18.29
CA ASN A 102 3.58 24.88 19.37
C ASN A 102 2.22 25.59 19.56
N GLY A 103 1.30 25.49 18.61
CA GLY A 103 -0.05 26.04 18.67
C GLY A 103 -0.15 27.53 18.34
N ASP A 104 0.86 28.12 17.68
CA ASP A 104 0.91 29.54 17.36
C ASP A 104 0.22 29.90 16.03
N GLY A 105 -0.18 28.89 15.25
CA GLY A 105 -0.82 29.04 13.95
C GLY A 105 0.14 29.25 12.78
N ASP A 106 1.45 29.18 13.01
CA ASP A 106 2.49 29.10 11.98
C ASP A 106 2.90 27.63 11.76
N PRO A 107 2.59 27.02 10.61
CA PRO A 107 2.96 25.63 10.35
C PRO A 107 4.46 25.44 10.01
N SER A 108 5.29 26.50 10.04
CA SER A 108 6.69 26.44 9.61
C SER A 108 7.59 25.55 10.47
N ASP A 109 7.22 25.31 11.72
CA ASP A 109 7.90 24.38 12.63
C ASP A 109 7.25 22.98 12.69
N GLY A 110 6.17 22.78 11.93
CA GLY A 110 5.46 21.52 11.78
C GLY A 110 6.02 20.63 10.67
N ILE A 111 5.32 19.53 10.43
CA ILE A 111 5.61 18.63 9.31
C ILE A 111 4.98 19.14 8.01
N ASP A 112 5.51 18.66 6.89
CA ASP A 112 5.09 19.08 5.55
C ASP A 112 3.99 18.21 4.94
N GLY A 113 3.53 17.16 5.63
CA GLY A 113 2.50 16.29 5.09
C GLY A 113 2.34 14.94 5.77
N PHE A 114 1.45 14.13 5.21
CA PHE A 114 1.08 12.82 5.74
C PHE A 114 1.08 11.75 4.66
N ARG A 115 1.68 10.60 4.98
CA ARG A 115 1.46 9.32 4.32
C ARG A 115 0.40 8.56 5.08
N LEU A 116 -0.65 8.13 4.40
CA LEU A 116 -1.87 7.63 5.02
C LEU A 116 -2.00 6.13 4.76
N ASP A 117 -1.80 5.34 5.81
CA ASP A 117 -1.78 3.88 5.82
C ASP A 117 -3.16 3.29 5.50
N VAL A 118 -3.17 2.30 4.61
CA VAL A 118 -4.37 1.55 4.17
C VAL A 118 -5.56 2.48 3.88
N ALA A 119 -5.30 3.55 3.12
CA ALA A 119 -6.25 4.62 2.90
C ALA A 119 -7.50 4.16 2.13
N GLU A 120 -7.41 3.06 1.37
CA GLU A 120 -8.55 2.44 0.71
C GLU A 120 -9.58 1.82 1.66
N MET A 121 -9.24 1.62 2.94
CA MET A 121 -10.17 1.08 3.95
C MET A 121 -10.86 2.17 4.79
N VAL A 122 -10.53 3.44 4.54
CA VAL A 122 -11.12 4.59 5.23
C VAL A 122 -12.07 5.32 4.26
N PRO A 123 -13.28 5.74 4.68
CA PRO A 123 -14.28 6.29 3.77
C PRO A 123 -13.85 7.60 3.08
N LEU A 124 -14.27 7.79 1.83
CA LEU A 124 -13.96 8.98 1.04
C LEU A 124 -14.48 10.28 1.66
N GLY A 125 -15.67 10.25 2.27
CA GLY A 125 -16.26 11.41 2.94
C GLY A 125 -15.37 11.94 4.06
N PHE A 126 -14.82 11.03 4.88
CA PHE A 126 -13.82 11.39 5.89
C PHE A 126 -12.57 12.00 5.26
N TRP A 127 -12.03 11.42 4.18
CA TRP A 127 -10.84 11.94 3.54
C TRP A 127 -11.01 13.35 2.97
N ARG A 128 -12.18 13.67 2.42
CA ARG A 128 -12.49 15.03 1.96
C ARG A 128 -12.52 16.03 3.10
N GLU A 129 -13.09 15.64 4.24
CA GLU A 129 -13.09 16.47 5.46
C GLU A 129 -11.66 16.64 6.00
N TYR A 130 -10.90 15.54 6.06
CA TYR A 130 -9.52 15.53 6.51
C TYR A 130 -8.63 16.45 5.66
N ARG A 131 -8.75 16.41 4.32
CA ARG A 131 -8.01 17.32 3.43
C ARG A 131 -8.33 18.78 3.74
N ARG A 132 -9.61 19.14 3.86
CA ARG A 132 -10.02 20.52 4.20
C ARG A 132 -9.44 20.97 5.53
N PHE A 133 -9.44 20.08 6.53
CA PHE A 133 -8.85 20.37 7.84
C PHE A 133 -7.33 20.60 7.76
N VAL A 134 -6.60 19.67 7.12
CA VAL A 134 -5.14 19.76 6.94
C VAL A 134 -4.76 21.04 6.19
N ARG A 135 -5.39 21.30 5.04
CA ARG A 135 -5.10 22.47 4.20
C ARG A 135 -5.55 23.79 4.84
N GLY A 136 -6.48 23.73 5.80
CA GLY A 136 -6.85 24.87 6.63
C GLY A 136 -5.77 25.28 7.64
N ILE A 137 -4.87 24.35 8.01
CA ILE A 137 -3.72 24.61 8.90
C ILE A 137 -2.48 24.96 8.07
N ASN A 138 -2.16 24.10 7.10
CA ASN A 138 -1.03 24.30 6.20
C ASN A 138 -1.50 24.10 4.74
N PRO A 139 -1.69 25.19 3.98
CA PRO A 139 -2.09 25.13 2.58
C PRO A 139 -1.13 24.37 1.68
N GLU A 140 0.11 24.12 2.10
CA GLU A 140 1.15 23.41 1.36
C GLU A 140 1.31 21.93 1.80
N ALA A 141 0.59 21.47 2.83
CA ALA A 141 0.77 20.12 3.37
C ALA A 141 0.41 19.01 2.37
N PHE A 142 1.37 18.14 2.06
CA PHE A 142 1.24 17.08 1.08
C PHE A 142 0.55 15.82 1.64
N LEU A 143 -0.51 15.34 0.97
CA LEU A 143 -1.25 14.15 1.35
C LEU A 143 -1.05 13.03 0.34
N VAL A 144 -0.43 11.93 0.78
CA VAL A 144 -0.25 10.72 -0.03
C VAL A 144 -0.98 9.53 0.59
N GLY A 145 -1.93 8.99 -0.16
CA GLY A 145 -2.68 7.79 0.24
C GLY A 145 -1.95 6.51 -0.12
N GLU A 146 -1.89 5.56 0.81
CA GLU A 146 -1.60 4.17 0.47
C GLU A 146 -2.87 3.51 -0.08
N VAL A 147 -2.89 3.18 -1.37
CA VAL A 147 -4.02 2.53 -2.04
C VAL A 147 -3.48 1.37 -2.88
N TRP A 148 -3.76 0.13 -2.46
CA TRP A 148 -3.17 -1.07 -3.04
C TRP A 148 -3.93 -1.66 -4.23
N PHE A 149 -4.77 -2.66 -3.96
CA PHE A 149 -5.39 -3.51 -4.97
C PHE A 149 -6.81 -3.87 -4.59
N GLU A 150 -7.66 -4.01 -5.61
CA GLU A 150 -9.02 -4.53 -5.44
C GLU A 150 -8.98 -6.04 -5.17
N LYS A 151 -8.20 -6.74 -5.99
CA LYS A 151 -7.99 -8.17 -5.89
C LYS A 151 -6.66 -8.50 -6.53
N TRP A 152 -5.67 -8.96 -5.78
CA TRP A 152 -4.36 -9.28 -6.37
C TRP A 152 -4.51 -10.18 -7.61
N PRO A 153 -3.91 -9.81 -8.77
CA PRO A 153 -3.01 -8.67 -9.01
C PRO A 153 -3.68 -7.38 -9.58
N LEU A 154 -5.01 -7.31 -9.63
CA LEU A 154 -5.78 -6.14 -10.06
C LEU A 154 -5.69 -5.01 -9.03
N MET A 155 -4.95 -3.95 -9.39
CA MET A 155 -4.78 -2.73 -8.59
C MET A 155 -6.03 -1.85 -8.64
N TYR A 156 -6.25 -1.00 -7.63
CA TYR A 156 -7.30 0.02 -7.72
C TYR A 156 -6.95 1.08 -8.77
N GLU A 157 -7.98 1.60 -9.45
CA GLU A 157 -7.88 2.88 -10.16
C GLU A 157 -7.79 4.00 -9.13
N PRO A 158 -6.77 4.88 -9.17
CA PRO A 158 -6.55 5.88 -8.14
C PRO A 158 -7.46 7.11 -8.29
N GLN A 159 -8.15 7.24 -9.43
CA GLN A 159 -8.99 8.37 -9.79
C GLN A 159 -9.96 8.82 -8.68
N PRO A 160 -10.65 7.92 -7.94
CA PRO A 160 -11.58 8.33 -6.89
C PRO A 160 -10.93 9.07 -5.72
N TRP A 161 -9.64 8.87 -5.47
CA TRP A 161 -8.87 9.54 -4.42
C TRP A 161 -8.11 10.77 -4.92
N LEU A 162 -8.09 10.98 -6.24
CA LEU A 162 -7.25 11.96 -6.92
C LEU A 162 -8.09 13.01 -7.67
N GLN A 163 -9.30 13.33 -7.20
CA GLN A 163 -10.13 14.39 -7.79
C GLN A 163 -9.77 15.82 -7.31
N GLY A 164 -8.66 15.97 -6.57
CA GLY A 164 -8.23 17.24 -5.98
C GLY A 164 -8.89 17.57 -4.63
N ASP A 165 -9.83 16.73 -4.18
CA ASP A 165 -10.60 16.88 -2.95
C ASP A 165 -10.19 15.92 -1.83
N ILE A 166 -9.35 14.91 -2.12
CA ILE A 166 -8.89 13.89 -1.16
C ILE A 166 -7.35 13.90 -1.02
N PHE A 167 -6.62 13.33 -1.96
CA PHE A 167 -5.16 13.23 -1.91
C PHE A 167 -4.50 14.00 -3.05
N ASP A 168 -3.25 14.38 -2.83
CA ASP A 168 -2.38 14.95 -3.86
C ASP A 168 -1.75 13.84 -4.70
N ALA A 169 -1.45 12.71 -4.06
CA ALA A 169 -0.92 11.53 -4.72
C ALA A 169 -1.38 10.23 -4.02
N VAL A 170 -1.13 9.11 -4.69
CA VAL A 170 -1.16 7.79 -4.06
C VAL A 170 0.17 7.07 -4.26
N MET A 171 0.45 6.09 -3.40
CA MET A 171 1.58 5.18 -3.63
C MET A 171 1.37 4.42 -4.95
N ASN A 172 2.25 4.63 -5.94
CA ASN A 172 2.04 4.13 -7.30
C ASN A 172 2.42 2.64 -7.45
N TYR A 173 1.63 1.76 -6.81
CA TYR A 173 1.81 0.32 -6.90
C TYR A 173 1.56 -0.24 -8.30
N ARG A 174 0.76 0.45 -9.12
CA ARG A 174 0.55 0.10 -10.55
C ARG A 174 1.87 0.15 -11.31
N TRP A 175 2.62 1.25 -11.16
CA TRP A 175 3.97 1.40 -11.70
C TRP A 175 4.93 0.35 -11.13
N PHE A 176 4.97 0.20 -9.80
CA PHE A 176 5.87 -0.75 -9.14
C PHE A 176 5.65 -2.19 -9.62
N SER A 177 4.39 -2.62 -9.74
CA SER A 177 4.02 -3.96 -10.21
C SER A 177 4.55 -4.23 -11.62
N VAL A 178 4.42 -3.25 -12.53
CA VAL A 178 4.90 -3.36 -13.91
C VAL A 178 6.43 -3.34 -13.97
N ALA A 179 7.09 -2.45 -13.23
CA ALA A 179 8.55 -2.37 -13.15
C ALA A 179 9.17 -3.67 -12.62
N ARG A 180 8.56 -4.27 -11.58
CA ARG A 180 9.02 -5.54 -11.00
C ARG A 180 8.95 -6.70 -12.00
N ARG A 181 8.05 -6.65 -12.99
CA ARG A 181 7.93 -7.69 -14.02
C ARG A 181 8.99 -7.59 -15.11
N LEU A 182 9.62 -6.42 -15.32
CA LEU A 182 10.74 -6.27 -16.23
C LEU A 182 12.09 -6.53 -15.54
N PHE A 183 12.29 -5.92 -14.37
CA PHE A 183 13.61 -5.89 -13.72
C PHE A 183 13.78 -6.91 -12.58
N GLY A 184 12.68 -7.47 -12.06
CA GLY A 184 12.69 -8.38 -10.92
C GLY A 184 12.30 -9.82 -11.26
N PRO A 185 12.45 -10.75 -10.30
CA PRO A 185 11.94 -12.11 -10.43
C PRO A 185 10.40 -12.10 -10.31
N GLY A 186 9.71 -11.88 -11.43
CA GLY A 186 8.26 -11.91 -11.54
C GLY A 186 7.74 -13.28 -11.99
N GLU A 187 6.56 -13.67 -11.50
CA GLU A 187 5.86 -14.88 -11.97
C GLU A 187 5.52 -14.80 -13.47
N VAL A 188 5.28 -13.58 -13.98
CA VAL A 188 5.04 -13.30 -15.41
C VAL A 188 5.95 -12.15 -15.87
N PRO A 189 7.18 -12.47 -16.32
CA PRO A 189 8.11 -11.47 -16.82
C PRO A 189 7.57 -10.71 -18.04
N LEU A 190 7.95 -9.44 -18.16
CA LEU A 190 7.64 -8.62 -19.33
C LEU A 190 8.88 -8.49 -20.23
N THR A 191 8.65 -8.49 -21.54
CA THR A 191 9.64 -7.99 -22.49
C THR A 191 9.73 -6.45 -22.39
N PRO A 192 10.81 -5.81 -22.84
CA PRO A 192 10.88 -4.35 -22.88
C PRO A 192 9.68 -3.69 -23.59
N SER A 193 9.25 -4.24 -24.72
CA SER A 193 8.04 -3.74 -25.42
C SER A 193 6.76 -3.98 -24.63
N GLY A 194 6.66 -5.07 -23.87
CA GLY A 194 5.54 -5.33 -22.97
C GLY A 194 5.51 -4.37 -21.78
N PHE A 195 6.67 -3.98 -21.26
CA PHE A 195 6.80 -2.96 -20.22
C PHE A 195 6.34 -1.58 -20.69
N VAL A 196 6.78 -1.12 -21.87
CA VAL A 196 6.34 0.16 -22.45
C VAL A 196 4.80 0.19 -22.59
N LYS A 197 4.21 -0.86 -23.19
CA LYS A 197 2.75 -0.97 -23.32
C LYS A 197 2.02 -0.95 -21.96
N ALA A 198 2.62 -1.54 -20.94
CA ALA A 198 2.05 -1.57 -19.59
C ALA A 198 2.16 -0.20 -18.91
N LEU A 199 3.21 0.58 -19.14
CA LEU A 199 3.33 1.96 -18.65
C LEU A 199 2.22 2.85 -19.21
N ASP A 200 1.91 2.73 -20.51
CA ASP A 200 0.81 3.49 -21.13
C ASP A 200 -0.55 3.22 -20.45
N SER A 201 -0.75 2.00 -19.94
CA SER A 201 -1.98 1.63 -19.23
C SER A 201 -2.07 2.15 -17.79
N ILE A 202 -0.94 2.51 -17.18
CA ILE A 202 -0.90 2.99 -15.78
C ILE A 202 -1.41 4.43 -15.68
N ALA A 203 -1.12 5.26 -16.69
CA ALA A 203 -1.58 6.64 -16.75
C ALA A 203 -3.07 6.77 -17.14
N SER A 204 -3.70 5.68 -17.58
CA SER A 204 -5.12 5.68 -17.94
C SER A 204 -5.99 6.01 -16.72
N GLY A 205 -6.79 7.07 -16.80
CA GLY A 205 -7.71 7.49 -15.75
C GLY A 205 -7.15 8.49 -14.72
N ILE A 206 -5.87 8.86 -14.80
CA ILE A 206 -5.27 9.91 -13.95
C ILE A 206 -5.35 11.25 -14.71
N PRO A 207 -5.90 12.33 -14.12
CA PRO A 207 -5.86 13.67 -14.71
C PRO A 207 -4.43 14.10 -15.07
N ALA A 208 -4.25 14.73 -16.24
CA ALA A 208 -2.93 15.16 -16.73
C ALA A 208 -2.19 16.08 -15.74
N ALA A 209 -2.91 16.95 -15.03
CA ALA A 209 -2.36 17.85 -14.00
C ALA A 209 -1.75 17.14 -12.78
N GLN A 210 -1.92 15.82 -12.64
CA GLN A 210 -1.28 14.99 -11.60
C GLN A 210 -0.18 14.08 -12.16
N LEU A 211 0.01 14.11 -13.48
CA LEU A 211 1.08 13.40 -14.19
C LEU A 211 2.24 14.32 -14.56
N GLU A 212 2.00 15.63 -14.56
CA GLU A 212 3.00 16.66 -14.83
C GLU A 212 3.77 16.95 -13.53
N ASP A 213 5.03 16.49 -13.47
CA ASP A 213 6.05 17.15 -12.65
C ASP A 213 6.12 18.62 -13.13
N ASP A 214 6.20 19.58 -12.21
CA ASP A 214 6.25 21.02 -12.49
C ASP A 214 7.38 21.39 -13.47
N ASP A 215 7.14 21.31 -14.77
CA ASP A 215 7.95 21.95 -15.80
C ASP A 215 7.53 23.43 -15.87
N GLU A 216 8.32 24.27 -15.23
CA GLU A 216 8.20 25.73 -15.23
C GLU A 216 8.16 26.30 -16.67
N PRO A 217 7.23 27.21 -17.02
CA PRO A 217 7.12 27.74 -18.36
C PRO A 217 8.10 28.91 -18.54
N ASP A 218 9.37 28.62 -18.80
CA ASP A 218 10.33 29.48 -19.57
C ASP A 218 11.80 29.06 -19.40
N SER A 219 12.12 27.78 -19.58
CA SER A 219 13.48 27.40 -19.96
C SER A 219 13.46 26.32 -21.04
N GLU A 220 14.33 26.45 -22.04
CA GLU A 220 14.40 25.55 -23.20
C GLU A 220 14.31 24.06 -22.80
N PRO A 221 13.66 23.21 -23.61
CA PRO A 221 13.36 21.83 -23.24
C PRO A 221 14.66 21.02 -23.22
N ARG A 222 15.30 20.96 -22.05
CA ARG A 222 16.29 19.93 -21.75
C ARG A 222 15.55 18.85 -20.99
N HIS A 223 15.38 17.70 -21.64
CA HIS A 223 14.87 16.43 -21.11
C HIS A 223 13.38 16.08 -21.35
N ALA A 224 12.84 16.35 -22.55
CA ALA A 224 11.66 15.64 -23.07
C ALA A 224 12.01 14.52 -24.08
N GLU A 225 13.21 13.92 -23.99
CA GLU A 225 13.69 12.89 -24.93
C GLU A 225 13.98 11.53 -24.26
N VAL A 226 13.28 11.18 -23.17
CA VAL A 226 13.50 9.89 -22.47
C VAL A 226 12.35 8.89 -22.63
N LEU A 227 11.18 9.26 -23.17
CA LEU A 227 10.03 8.34 -23.23
C LEU A 227 9.33 8.19 -24.59
N ARG A 228 10.04 8.41 -25.72
CA ARG A 228 9.53 7.97 -27.04
C ARG A 228 10.55 7.10 -27.76
N PRO A 229 10.35 5.77 -27.89
CA PRO A 229 11.20 4.98 -28.76
C PRO A 229 10.91 5.37 -30.21
N ARG A 230 11.84 6.12 -30.83
CA ARG A 230 11.82 6.30 -32.29
C ARG A 230 12.18 4.96 -32.94
N CYS A 231 11.17 4.24 -33.39
CA CYS A 231 11.36 3.13 -34.33
C CYS A 231 11.77 3.73 -35.68
N THR A 232 13.08 3.80 -35.96
CA THR A 232 13.58 4.14 -37.30
C THR A 232 13.77 2.86 -38.08
N THR A 233 12.93 2.69 -39.10
CA THR A 233 13.09 1.71 -40.16
C THR A 233 14.43 1.92 -40.86
N TRP A 234 15.27 0.89 -40.89
CA TRP A 234 16.46 0.89 -41.74
C TRP A 234 16.04 0.71 -43.19
N GLY A 235 16.03 1.82 -43.92
CA GLY A 235 15.93 1.84 -45.37
C GLY A 235 17.18 1.24 -46.01
N SER A 236 16.96 0.37 -46.98
CA SER A 236 17.97 -0.21 -47.85
C SER A 236 18.67 0.86 -48.68
N SER A 237 20.01 0.91 -48.64
CA SER A 237 20.79 1.40 -49.79
C SER A 237 22.24 0.88 -49.79
N SER A 238 22.52 0.13 -50.87
CA SER A 238 23.77 -0.04 -51.62
C SER A 238 25.14 -0.01 -50.92
N THR A 239 25.72 -1.21 -50.86
CA THR A 239 27.12 -1.58 -51.19
C THR A 239 28.11 -0.48 -51.60
N ARG A 240 29.17 -0.33 -50.80
CA ARG A 240 30.54 -0.16 -51.32
C ARG A 240 31.57 -0.68 -50.31
N SER A 241 32.38 -1.63 -50.77
CA SER A 241 33.48 -2.27 -50.04
C SER A 241 34.76 -1.42 -50.13
N PRO A 242 35.61 -1.41 -49.08
CA PRO A 242 37.04 -1.35 -49.34
C PRO A 242 37.83 -2.44 -48.57
N ARG A 243 38.49 -3.26 -49.39
CA ARG A 243 39.86 -3.82 -49.28
C ARG A 243 40.49 -4.05 -47.90
N ALA A 244 40.83 -5.32 -47.69
CA ALA A 244 41.74 -5.82 -46.67
C ALA A 244 43.16 -5.25 -46.78
N THR A 245 43.74 -4.93 -45.63
CA THR A 245 45.19 -4.93 -45.40
C THR A 245 45.48 -5.53 -44.02
N SER A 246 46.42 -6.47 -43.97
CA SER A 246 46.88 -7.20 -42.77
C SER A 246 47.96 -6.41 -42.00
N PRO A 247 48.27 -6.78 -40.73
CA PRO A 247 48.80 -5.87 -39.71
C PRO A 247 50.34 -5.97 -39.55
N PRO A 248 50.96 -5.06 -38.78
CA PRO A 248 52.22 -5.35 -38.13
C PRO A 248 52.04 -5.69 -36.63
N THR A 249 52.73 -6.76 -36.26
CA THR A 249 53.06 -7.28 -34.93
C THR A 249 53.93 -6.33 -34.12
N SER A 250 53.68 -6.19 -32.80
CA SER A 250 54.71 -6.32 -31.74
C SER A 250 54.21 -6.03 -30.32
N TRP A 251 54.46 -6.99 -29.41
CA TRP A 251 54.86 -6.87 -27.98
C TRP A 251 53.87 -6.26 -26.96
N ALA A 252 53.78 -6.66 -25.70
CA ALA A 252 54.08 -7.86 -24.91
C ALA A 252 53.40 -7.60 -23.54
N ALA A 253 52.76 -8.60 -22.93
CA ALA A 253 52.14 -8.49 -21.61
C ALA A 253 53.15 -8.79 -20.48
N PRO A 254 53.03 -8.18 -19.29
CA PRO A 254 53.61 -8.75 -18.08
C PRO A 254 52.54 -9.43 -17.21
N THR A 255 52.93 -10.62 -16.78
CA THR A 255 52.27 -11.57 -15.91
C THR A 255 52.27 -11.15 -14.43
N ARG A 256 51.26 -11.64 -13.69
CA ARG A 256 51.18 -11.68 -12.22
C ARG A 256 52.36 -12.45 -11.61
N PRO A 257 52.67 -12.19 -10.32
CA PRO A 257 53.07 -13.23 -9.38
C PRO A 257 51.99 -13.52 -8.34
N ARG A 258 51.89 -14.81 -7.98
CA ARG A 258 51.05 -15.37 -6.90
C ARG A 258 51.80 -15.32 -5.55
N GLY A 259 51.03 -15.24 -4.45
CA GLY A 259 51.26 -16.11 -3.29
C GLY A 259 51.52 -15.44 -1.94
N ARG A 260 50.55 -15.55 -1.02
CA ARG A 260 50.68 -16.12 0.33
C ARG A 260 49.30 -16.18 1.01
N GLY A 261 48.95 -17.36 1.53
CA GLY A 261 47.75 -17.60 2.35
C GLY A 261 47.95 -17.18 3.82
N PRO A 262 47.22 -17.80 4.75
CA PRO A 262 45.97 -17.28 5.31
C PRO A 262 46.19 -16.62 6.68
N ARG A 263 45.26 -15.76 7.11
CA ARG A 263 45.14 -15.37 8.52
C ARG A 263 43.71 -15.58 8.98
N SER A 264 43.57 -16.44 9.99
CA SER A 264 42.37 -16.67 10.78
C SER A 264 42.56 -16.12 12.20
N CYS A 265 41.43 -15.91 12.89
CA CYS A 265 41.23 -15.62 14.32
C CYS A 265 41.51 -14.15 14.72
N TRP A 266 40.65 -13.47 15.49
CA TRP A 266 40.10 -13.86 16.79
C TRP A 266 38.64 -13.45 17.02
N CYS A 267 37.87 -14.36 17.63
CA CYS A 267 36.65 -14.08 18.40
C CYS A 267 37.02 -13.77 19.86
N THR A 268 36.24 -12.92 20.52
CA THR A 268 36.03 -12.97 21.97
C THR A 268 34.52 -13.08 22.24
N SER A 269 34.13 -14.17 22.89
CA SER A 269 32.79 -14.51 23.39
C SER A 269 32.83 -14.42 24.93
N SER A 270 31.84 -13.88 25.65
CA SER A 270 30.65 -14.57 26.20
C SER A 270 30.18 -13.82 27.50
N PRO A 271 29.06 -14.17 28.18
CA PRO A 271 27.82 -14.84 27.74
C PRO A 271 26.50 -14.19 28.27
N GLY A 272 25.36 -14.57 27.67
CA GLY A 272 24.02 -14.34 28.21
C GLY A 272 22.93 -15.05 27.41
N THR A 273 22.74 -16.33 27.71
CA THR A 273 21.59 -17.24 27.43
C THR A 273 20.45 -16.75 26.51
N ALA A 274 20.28 -17.43 25.36
CA ALA A 274 19.07 -17.41 24.52
C ALA A 274 18.56 -18.86 24.24
N PRO A 275 17.23 -19.11 24.12
CA PRO A 275 16.65 -20.42 23.83
C PRO A 275 16.65 -20.76 22.32
N PRO A 276 16.32 -22.01 21.91
CA PRO A 276 16.62 -22.54 20.58
C PRO A 276 15.69 -22.03 19.47
N PRO A 277 16.10 -22.12 18.18
CA PRO A 277 15.37 -21.56 17.06
C PRO A 277 14.27 -22.49 16.56
N SER A 278 13.04 -21.98 16.48
CA SER A 278 11.94 -22.62 15.74
C SER A 278 11.77 -21.96 14.37
N GLY A 279 11.92 -22.77 13.32
CA GLY A 279 11.11 -22.70 12.09
C GLY A 279 11.24 -21.47 11.20
N THR A 280 11.98 -21.64 10.11
CA THR A 280 11.83 -20.87 8.86
C THR A 280 10.36 -20.83 8.41
N ALA A 281 9.71 -19.67 8.53
CA ALA A 281 8.43 -19.40 7.90
C ALA A 281 8.65 -18.98 6.43
N THR A 282 8.61 -19.96 5.53
CA THR A 282 8.34 -19.71 4.11
C THR A 282 6.90 -19.24 3.95
N LYS A 283 6.71 -18.06 3.34
CA LYS A 283 5.40 -17.58 2.88
C LYS A 283 4.89 -18.53 1.78
N SER A 284 4.07 -19.50 2.17
CA SER A 284 3.41 -20.41 1.23
C SER A 284 2.17 -19.76 0.63
N ALA A 285 2.05 -19.91 -0.68
CA ALA A 285 0.98 -19.43 -1.54
C ALA A 285 -0.41 -19.93 -1.12
N CYS A 286 -1.41 -19.08 -1.30
CA CYS A 286 -2.82 -19.36 -1.09
C CYS A 286 -3.29 -20.56 -1.92
N GLY A 287 -3.78 -21.60 -1.25
CA GLY A 287 -4.49 -22.72 -1.86
C GLY A 287 -5.91 -22.35 -2.29
N ALA A 288 -6.29 -22.82 -3.48
CA ALA A 288 -7.65 -22.74 -4.01
C ALA A 288 -8.60 -23.69 -3.24
N PRO A 289 -9.91 -23.37 -3.13
CA PRO A 289 -10.86 -24.26 -2.48
C PRO A 289 -11.25 -25.44 -3.38
N THR A 290 -11.04 -26.65 -2.87
CA THR A 290 -11.57 -27.91 -3.41
C THR A 290 -13.06 -28.02 -3.18
N THR A 291 -13.84 -28.17 -4.26
CA THR A 291 -15.24 -28.60 -4.26
C THR A 291 -15.34 -30.10 -3.93
N PRO A 292 -16.27 -30.55 -3.05
CA PRO A 292 -16.63 -31.95 -2.99
C PRO A 292 -17.75 -32.23 -3.99
N THR A 293 -17.43 -33.04 -5.00
CA THR A 293 -18.40 -33.80 -5.79
C THR A 293 -19.00 -34.92 -4.95
N SER A 294 -20.32 -34.93 -4.77
CA SER A 294 -21.07 -36.16 -4.48
C SER A 294 -22.33 -36.18 -5.32
N GLY A 295 -22.39 -37.07 -6.30
CA GLY A 295 -23.59 -37.38 -7.06
C GLY A 295 -23.73 -38.89 -7.21
N SER A 296 -24.82 -39.44 -6.68
CA SER A 296 -25.58 -40.62 -7.13
C SER A 296 -26.51 -41.05 -5.99
N ARG A 297 -27.76 -41.51 -6.13
CA ARG A 297 -28.71 -41.67 -7.25
C ARG A 297 -30.08 -42.03 -6.59
N TRP A 298 -31.16 -41.47 -7.13
CA TRP A 298 -32.50 -42.06 -7.36
C TRP A 298 -33.36 -42.66 -6.23
N SER A 299 -34.58 -42.10 -6.07
CA SER A 299 -35.90 -42.74 -6.34
C SER A 299 -37.04 -41.73 -6.07
N GLY A 300 -37.91 -41.43 -7.04
CA GLY A 300 -39.19 -40.71 -6.82
C GLY A 300 -40.35 -41.70 -6.59
N PRO A 301 -41.63 -41.32 -6.77
CA PRO A 301 -42.28 -40.00 -6.61
C PRO A 301 -43.51 -40.07 -5.67
N THR A 302 -44.03 -38.92 -5.18
CA THR A 302 -45.46 -38.73 -4.90
C THR A 302 -45.78 -37.25 -4.64
N SER A 303 -46.71 -36.69 -5.40
CA SER A 303 -47.36 -35.39 -5.16
C SER A 303 -48.71 -35.61 -4.42
N PRO A 304 -49.54 -34.57 -4.18
CA PRO A 304 -49.51 -33.56 -3.11
C PRO A 304 -50.81 -33.70 -2.23
N PRO A 305 -51.25 -32.77 -1.34
CA PRO A 305 -51.81 -31.47 -1.76
C PRO A 305 -51.83 -30.29 -0.72
N ARG A 306 -52.22 -29.12 -1.25
CA ARG A 306 -53.12 -28.07 -0.67
C ARG A 306 -52.60 -27.05 0.36
N THR A 307 -52.52 -25.80 -0.13
CA THR A 307 -53.21 -24.58 0.35
C THR A 307 -53.48 -24.41 1.84
N ARG A 308 -52.86 -23.40 2.45
CA ARG A 308 -53.48 -22.11 2.82
C ARG A 308 -52.41 -21.10 3.21
#